data_AF-A0A1E8AXY9-F1
#
_entry.id   AF-A0A1E8AXY9-F1
#
_cell.length_a   1.000
_cell.length_b   1.000
_cell.length_c   1.000
_cell.angle_alpha   90.00
_cell.angle_beta   90.00
_cell.angle_gamma   90.00
#
_symmetry.space_group_name_H-M   'P 1'
#
loop_
_entity.id
_entity.type
_entity.pdbx_description
1 polymer ?
#
loop_
_entity_poly.entity_id
_entity_poly.type
_entity_poly.pdbx_seq_one_letter_code
_entity_poly.pdbx_strand_id
1 'polypeptide(L)'
;MKQIFIEAKESLLKKKIFALLILVQATVFFFLLSVLFLHFNNVDTKTKSFYAQYEGKNIYQLSDELFNEKEQEYLSKDESLANLKNFYNRLNKSSDFKYLNTTTQPIGIVNFKGNKTFWEGYEDGSFPPHEIDGKKYEFVKSLQINKQVIDSFDLKLREGDMFQKDDYIYNHNKSIPVILGSDYQSIYKIGDEVEIDYMMKSLKGRVVGILEPNSVLPVRENIEFYLDKHIILPSFSIEQAPINKDDSTFQKRHYLQLINGQIFTEKGSLQVRKLIDEISQSTNFYDLIIIGANDTGIDIMFSMLKQNINLLIMLTVLLFCFCVVTVFFSFIMKWNINIQKYAIHLISGATVYNILSYMFWEILIIMSISLMAVVISITFIGSMPITYYFMIILIGLAITLFSILPLYIKLKKLNISNILKKKV
;
A
#
# COMPACT_ATOMS: atom_id res chain seq x y z
N MET A 1 -5.47 18.06 46.33
CA MET A 1 -4.70 18.27 45.08
C MET A 1 -3.24 18.71 45.31
N LYS A 2 -2.93 19.79 46.05
CA LYS A 2 -1.51 20.21 46.28
C LYS A 2 -0.60 19.11 46.82
N GLN A 3 -1.07 18.31 47.77
CA GLN A 3 -0.28 17.22 48.38
C GLN A 3 0.01 16.07 47.40
N ILE A 4 -0.91 15.78 46.47
CA ILE A 4 -0.74 14.76 45.41
C ILE A 4 0.43 15.13 44.50
N PHE A 5 0.48 16.39 44.04
CA PHE A 5 1.54 16.88 43.17
C PHE A 5 2.91 16.89 43.87
N ILE A 6 2.96 17.25 45.14
CA ILE A 6 4.21 17.27 45.92
C ILE A 6 4.76 15.85 46.07
N GLU A 7 3.91 14.88 46.42
CA GLU A 7 4.35 13.49 46.57
C GLU A 7 4.73 12.82 45.25
N ALA A 8 4.00 13.10 44.16
CA ALA A 8 4.36 12.61 42.83
C ALA A 8 5.72 13.17 42.39
N LYS A 9 5.94 14.49 42.58
CA LYS A 9 7.21 15.14 42.24
C LYS A 9 8.38 14.60 43.06
N GLU A 10 8.20 14.41 44.37
CA GLU A 10 9.26 13.90 45.26
C GLU A 10 9.63 12.44 44.92
N SER A 11 8.63 11.62 44.57
CA SER A 11 8.81 10.23 44.17
C SER A 11 9.58 10.09 42.86
N LEU A 12 9.20 10.87 41.83
CA LEU A 12 9.86 10.89 40.52
C LEU A 12 11.32 11.38 40.62
N LEU A 13 11.60 12.37 41.47
CA LEU A 13 12.94 12.93 41.64
C LEU A 13 13.91 12.01 42.38
N LYS A 14 13.42 11.16 43.30
CA LYS A 14 14.25 10.19 44.04
C LYS A 14 14.59 8.94 43.23
N LYS A 15 13.78 8.58 42.22
CA LYS A 15 13.97 7.36 41.39
C LYS A 15 13.90 7.62 39.89
N LYS A 16 14.65 8.64 39.43
CA LYS A 16 14.64 9.11 38.04
C LYS A 16 14.89 7.99 37.01
N ILE A 17 15.83 7.08 37.28
CA ILE A 17 16.19 5.98 36.36
C ILE A 17 15.00 5.03 36.17
N PHE A 18 14.32 4.65 37.25
CA PHE A 18 13.21 3.70 37.19
C PHE A 18 11.98 4.32 36.51
N ALA A 19 11.68 5.59 36.82
CA ALA A 19 10.62 6.34 36.16
C ALA A 19 10.91 6.54 34.66
N LEU A 20 12.18 6.81 34.32
CA LEU A 20 12.63 6.92 32.92
C LEU A 20 12.46 5.59 32.17
N LEU A 21 12.82 4.47 32.79
CA LEU A 21 12.64 3.15 32.17
C LEU A 21 11.17 2.83 31.90
N ILE A 22 10.27 3.09 32.86
CA ILE A 22 8.83 2.93 32.63
C ILE A 22 8.35 3.83 31.50
N LEU A 23 8.79 5.10 31.49
CA LEU A 23 8.42 6.08 30.46
C LEU A 23 8.85 5.59 29.07
N VAL A 24 10.11 5.20 28.90
CA VAL A 24 10.65 4.70 27.63
C VAL A 24 9.89 3.45 27.19
N GLN A 25 9.70 2.48 28.09
CA GLN A 25 9.00 1.24 27.79
C GLN A 25 7.54 1.49 27.37
N ALA A 26 6.82 2.35 28.10
CA ALA A 26 5.44 2.70 27.77
C ALA A 26 5.35 3.45 26.44
N THR A 27 6.29 4.34 26.14
CA THR A 27 6.36 5.05 24.86
C THR A 27 6.58 4.06 23.71
N VAL A 28 7.51 3.11 23.83
CA VAL A 28 7.76 2.08 22.82
C VAL A 28 6.53 1.18 22.62
N PHE A 29 5.88 0.77 23.72
CA PHE A 29 4.65 -0.02 23.66
C PHE A 29 3.53 0.71 22.92
N PHE A 30 3.25 1.96 23.28
CA PHE A 30 2.21 2.75 22.61
C PHE A 30 2.55 3.01 21.15
N PHE A 31 3.82 3.26 20.82
CA PHE A 31 4.25 3.42 19.43
C PHE A 31 3.99 2.14 18.60
N LEU A 32 4.35 0.97 19.12
CA LEU A 32 4.06 -0.31 18.45
C LEU A 32 2.55 -0.56 18.30
N LEU A 33 1.76 -0.21 19.31
CA LEU A 33 0.30 -0.32 19.24
C LEU A 33 -0.30 0.60 18.16
N SER A 34 0.34 1.75 17.95
CA SER A 34 -0.03 2.71 16.90
C SER A 34 0.32 2.19 15.51
N VAL A 35 1.49 1.58 15.35
CA VAL A 35 1.91 0.91 14.11
C VAL A 35 0.96 -0.25 13.78
N LEU A 36 0.57 -1.05 14.77
CA LEU A 36 -0.43 -2.11 14.58
C LEU A 36 -1.79 -1.55 14.17
N PHE A 37 -2.26 -0.48 14.79
CA PHE A 37 -3.51 0.17 14.41
C PHE A 37 -3.47 0.71 12.98
N LEU A 38 -2.38 1.37 12.61
CA LEU A 38 -2.12 1.82 11.25
C LEU A 38 -2.13 0.66 10.25
N HIS A 39 -1.48 -0.44 10.61
CA HIS A 39 -1.48 -1.64 9.80
C HIS A 39 -2.91 -2.18 9.61
N PHE A 40 -3.71 -2.32 10.67
CA PHE A 40 -5.10 -2.76 10.56
C PHE A 40 -5.99 -1.78 9.79
N ASN A 41 -5.72 -0.47 9.79
CA ASN A 41 -6.51 0.46 8.99
C ASN A 41 -6.06 0.55 7.53
N ASN A 42 -4.76 0.59 7.26
CA ASN A 42 -4.21 0.80 5.92
C ASN A 42 -4.07 -0.52 5.13
N VAL A 43 -3.58 -1.59 5.77
CA VAL A 43 -3.36 -2.87 5.09
C VAL A 43 -4.66 -3.63 4.90
N ASP A 44 -5.62 -3.52 5.83
CA ASP A 44 -6.90 -4.23 5.74
C ASP A 44 -7.85 -3.62 4.68
N THR A 45 -7.63 -2.36 4.27
CA THR A 45 -8.51 -1.68 3.30
C THR A 45 -7.94 -1.56 1.89
N LYS A 46 -6.67 -1.15 1.71
CA LYS A 46 -6.06 -0.97 0.39
C LYS A 46 -5.23 -2.18 -0.07
N THR A 47 -4.38 -2.70 0.82
CA THR A 47 -3.43 -3.76 0.48
C THR A 47 -4.12 -5.13 0.41
N LYS A 48 -5.02 -5.44 1.35
CA LYS A 48 -5.83 -6.67 1.29
C LYS A 48 -6.81 -6.66 0.11
N SER A 49 -7.44 -5.53 -0.23
CA SER A 49 -8.36 -5.49 -1.39
C SER A 49 -7.62 -5.63 -2.72
N PHE A 50 -6.41 -5.06 -2.83
CA PHE A 50 -5.55 -5.25 -3.98
C PHE A 50 -5.08 -6.70 -4.08
N TYR A 51 -4.46 -7.24 -3.02
CA TYR A 51 -3.90 -8.59 -3.05
C TYR A 51 -4.94 -9.71 -3.02
N ALA A 52 -6.11 -9.53 -2.39
CA ALA A 52 -7.17 -10.55 -2.38
C ALA A 52 -7.66 -10.91 -3.79
N GLN A 53 -7.50 -10.02 -4.77
CA GLN A 53 -7.84 -10.29 -6.16
C GLN A 53 -6.99 -11.42 -6.77
N TYR A 54 -5.85 -11.73 -6.14
CA TYR A 54 -4.86 -12.73 -6.53
C TYR A 54 -4.97 -14.03 -5.72
N GLU A 55 -5.77 -14.07 -4.64
CA GLU A 55 -5.85 -15.23 -3.76
C GLU A 55 -6.34 -16.46 -4.54
N GLY A 56 -5.55 -17.55 -4.50
CA GLY A 56 -5.84 -18.79 -5.22
C GLY A 56 -5.66 -18.73 -6.74
N LYS A 57 -5.11 -17.64 -7.28
CA LYS A 57 -4.86 -17.49 -8.73
C LYS A 57 -3.38 -17.51 -9.05
N ASN A 58 -3.07 -18.20 -10.13
CA ASN A 58 -1.76 -18.24 -10.74
C ASN A 58 -1.66 -17.13 -11.79
N ILE A 59 -0.50 -16.47 -11.82
CA ILE A 59 -0.15 -15.50 -12.86
C ILE A 59 0.90 -16.10 -13.77
N TYR A 60 0.63 -16.10 -15.07
CA TYR A 60 1.60 -16.46 -16.10
C TYR A 60 1.86 -15.24 -16.96
N GLN A 61 3.12 -14.93 -17.23
CA GLN A 61 3.46 -13.89 -18.20
C GLN A 61 3.60 -14.49 -19.59
N LEU A 62 2.96 -13.88 -20.58
CA LEU A 62 3.23 -14.14 -21.98
C LEU A 62 4.27 -13.15 -22.47
N SER A 63 5.31 -13.67 -23.12
CA SER A 63 6.28 -12.88 -23.86
C SER A 63 6.44 -13.47 -25.24
N ASP A 64 6.41 -12.64 -26.28
CA ASP A 64 6.86 -13.05 -27.59
C ASP A 64 8.38 -13.32 -27.58
N GLU A 65 8.83 -14.11 -28.55
CA GLU A 65 10.25 -14.37 -28.81
C GLU A 65 10.74 -13.62 -30.07
N LEU A 66 10.04 -12.58 -30.48
CA LEU A 66 10.35 -11.77 -31.66
C LEU A 66 11.26 -10.61 -31.25
N PHE A 67 12.56 -10.83 -31.43
CA PHE A 67 13.57 -9.81 -31.18
C PHE A 67 14.41 -9.57 -32.43
N ASN A 68 14.85 -8.31 -32.62
CA ASN A 68 15.79 -7.92 -33.67
C ASN A 68 15.34 -8.37 -35.08
N GLU A 69 16.17 -9.15 -35.78
CA GLU A 69 15.91 -9.62 -37.14
C GLU A 69 14.66 -10.50 -37.24
N LYS A 70 14.37 -11.31 -36.21
CA LYS A 70 13.19 -12.20 -36.19
C LYS A 70 11.89 -11.39 -36.13
N GLU A 71 11.88 -10.31 -35.36
CA GLU A 71 10.77 -9.36 -35.33
C GLU A 71 10.58 -8.73 -36.71
N GLN A 72 11.64 -8.22 -37.33
CA GLN A 72 11.57 -7.61 -38.66
C GLN A 72 11.07 -8.58 -39.72
N GLU A 73 11.57 -9.81 -39.71
CA GLU A 73 11.13 -10.87 -40.63
C GLU A 73 9.64 -11.18 -40.42
N TYR A 74 9.20 -11.40 -39.18
CA TYR A 74 7.81 -11.69 -38.89
C TYR A 74 6.88 -10.53 -39.29
N LEU A 75 7.20 -9.29 -38.90
CA LEU A 75 6.39 -8.12 -39.22
C LEU A 75 6.40 -7.78 -40.72
N SER A 76 7.38 -8.26 -41.49
CA SER A 76 7.38 -8.09 -42.95
C SER A 76 6.32 -8.94 -43.67
N LYS A 77 5.85 -10.04 -43.06
CA LYS A 77 4.86 -10.96 -43.65
C LYS A 77 3.48 -10.29 -43.72
N ASP A 78 2.73 -10.56 -44.78
CA ASP A 78 1.38 -9.97 -44.99
C ASP A 78 0.37 -10.46 -43.94
N GLU A 79 0.44 -11.74 -43.58
CA GLU A 79 -0.47 -12.38 -42.62
C GLU A 79 -0.21 -11.98 -41.16
N SER A 80 0.97 -11.42 -40.85
CA SER A 80 1.40 -11.13 -39.48
C SER A 80 0.40 -10.29 -38.70
N LEU A 81 -0.20 -9.28 -39.34
CA LEU A 81 -1.21 -8.43 -38.71
C LEU A 81 -2.47 -9.23 -38.37
N ALA A 82 -2.94 -10.07 -39.29
CA ALA A 82 -4.13 -10.89 -39.07
C ALA A 82 -3.89 -11.89 -37.93
N ASN A 83 -2.73 -12.56 -37.91
CA ASN A 83 -2.35 -13.52 -36.87
C ASN A 83 -2.29 -12.84 -35.50
N LEU A 84 -1.64 -11.67 -35.38
CA LEU A 84 -1.56 -10.91 -34.13
C LEU A 84 -2.94 -10.43 -33.64
N LYS A 85 -3.78 -9.88 -34.54
CA LYS A 85 -5.15 -9.47 -34.20
C LYS A 85 -5.98 -10.64 -33.69
N ASN A 86 -5.91 -11.77 -34.38
CA ASN A 86 -6.65 -12.98 -34.01
C ASN A 86 -6.16 -13.54 -32.67
N PHE A 87 -4.84 -13.63 -32.47
CA PHE A 87 -4.23 -14.12 -31.24
C PHE A 87 -4.65 -13.27 -30.04
N TYR A 88 -4.46 -11.94 -30.10
CA TYR A 88 -4.91 -11.04 -29.05
C TYR A 88 -6.41 -11.14 -28.78
N ASN A 89 -7.24 -11.18 -29.82
CA ASN A 89 -8.69 -11.28 -29.67
C ASN A 89 -9.12 -12.60 -28.99
N ARG A 90 -8.44 -13.72 -29.28
CA ARG A 90 -8.67 -15.01 -28.60
C ARG A 90 -8.26 -14.96 -27.13
N LEU A 91 -7.09 -14.38 -26.82
CA LEU A 91 -6.65 -14.17 -25.43
C LEU A 91 -7.65 -13.30 -24.66
N ASN A 92 -8.03 -12.15 -25.23
CA ASN A 92 -8.88 -11.15 -24.57
C ASN A 92 -10.37 -11.56 -24.46
N LYS A 93 -10.81 -12.59 -25.18
CA LYS A 93 -12.18 -13.15 -25.12
C LYS A 93 -12.24 -14.54 -24.50
N SER A 94 -11.13 -15.06 -23.98
CA SER A 94 -11.10 -16.37 -23.32
C SER A 94 -12.02 -16.39 -22.10
N SER A 95 -12.80 -17.46 -21.94
CA SER A 95 -13.56 -17.74 -20.71
C SER A 95 -12.79 -18.59 -19.70
N ASP A 96 -11.66 -19.18 -20.13
CA ASP A 96 -10.83 -20.08 -19.31
C ASP A 96 -9.88 -19.34 -18.36
N PHE A 97 -9.60 -18.08 -18.65
CA PHE A 97 -8.71 -17.22 -17.89
C PHE A 97 -9.02 -15.74 -18.15
N LYS A 98 -8.58 -14.89 -17.24
CA LYS A 98 -8.53 -13.44 -17.49
C LYS A 98 -7.19 -13.08 -18.13
N TYR A 99 -7.23 -12.28 -19.18
CA TYR A 99 -6.06 -11.76 -19.86
C TYR A 99 -5.87 -10.28 -19.51
N LEU A 100 -4.82 -9.98 -18.76
CA LEU A 100 -4.47 -8.64 -18.30
C LEU A 100 -3.36 -8.09 -19.19
N ASN A 101 -3.65 -7.10 -20.01
CA ASN A 101 -2.63 -6.41 -20.78
C ASN A 101 -2.32 -5.07 -20.11
N THR A 102 -1.07 -4.90 -19.68
CA THR A 102 -0.54 -3.70 -19.01
C THR A 102 0.80 -3.34 -19.66
N THR A 103 0.75 -2.61 -20.77
CA THR A 103 1.93 -2.26 -21.56
C THR A 103 2.47 -0.91 -21.12
N THR A 104 3.78 -0.81 -20.90
CA THR A 104 4.48 0.43 -20.53
C THR A 104 5.18 1.05 -21.74
N GLN A 105 4.43 1.37 -22.79
CA GLN A 105 5.01 2.04 -23.96
C GLN A 105 5.02 3.55 -23.71
N PRO A 106 6.17 4.23 -23.71
CA PRO A 106 6.21 5.68 -23.59
C PRO A 106 5.48 6.36 -24.76
N ILE A 107 4.87 7.51 -24.49
CA ILE A 107 4.20 8.33 -25.50
C ILE A 107 4.84 9.72 -25.55
N GLY A 108 4.91 10.30 -26.74
CA GLY A 108 5.31 11.70 -26.90
C GLY A 108 4.10 12.61 -26.69
N ILE A 109 4.25 13.68 -25.91
CA ILE A 109 3.23 14.73 -25.78
C ILE A 109 3.76 16.01 -26.41
N VAL A 110 2.99 16.60 -27.32
CA VAL A 110 3.32 17.90 -27.91
C VAL A 110 3.15 19.00 -26.87
N ASN A 111 4.14 19.89 -26.75
CA ASN A 111 4.11 21.05 -25.86
C ASN A 111 3.76 20.66 -24.41
N PHE A 112 4.45 19.63 -23.88
CA PHE A 112 4.16 19.11 -22.56
C PHE A 112 4.27 20.20 -21.48
N LYS A 113 3.21 20.36 -20.68
CA LYS A 113 3.11 21.41 -19.65
C LYS A 113 3.75 21.04 -18.30
N GLY A 114 4.11 19.76 -18.11
CA GLY A 114 4.68 19.27 -16.87
C GLY A 114 6.21 19.43 -16.79
N ASN A 115 6.76 19.06 -15.63
CA ASN A 115 8.22 19.06 -15.43
C ASN A 115 8.85 17.71 -15.84
N LYS A 116 10.18 17.65 -15.84
CA LYS A 116 10.96 16.46 -16.24
C LYS A 116 10.71 15.19 -15.42
N THR A 117 10.10 15.28 -14.23
CA THR A 117 9.84 14.09 -13.39
C THR A 117 8.75 13.16 -13.94
N PHE A 118 7.99 13.64 -14.94
CA PHE A 118 7.00 12.85 -15.68
C PHE A 118 7.59 12.14 -16.90
N TRP A 119 8.85 12.44 -17.25
CA TRP A 119 9.50 11.87 -18.42
C TRP A 119 9.86 10.41 -18.19
N GLU A 120 9.74 9.60 -19.23
CA GLU A 120 10.25 8.24 -19.22
C GLU A 120 11.77 8.25 -18.96
N GLY A 121 12.27 7.32 -18.13
CA GLY A 121 13.70 7.21 -17.80
C GLY A 121 14.30 8.41 -17.08
N TYR A 122 13.47 9.28 -16.49
CA TYR A 122 13.94 10.38 -15.64
C TYR A 122 14.82 9.88 -14.49
N GLU A 123 14.43 8.77 -13.87
CA GLU A 123 15.15 8.10 -12.79
C GLU A 123 16.51 7.55 -13.25
N ASP A 124 16.62 7.15 -14.51
CA ASP A 124 17.82 6.54 -15.10
C ASP A 124 18.76 7.56 -15.75
N GLY A 125 18.41 8.86 -15.71
CA GLY A 125 19.30 9.95 -16.04
C GLY A 125 19.21 10.52 -17.47
N SER A 126 18.30 10.05 -18.35
CA SER A 126 17.76 10.81 -19.51
C SER A 126 16.99 9.97 -20.53
N PHE A 127 15.90 10.57 -21.05
CA PHE A 127 15.58 10.56 -22.49
C PHE A 127 15.33 12.01 -22.94
N PRO A 128 16.02 12.53 -23.98
CA PRO A 128 15.78 13.87 -24.47
C PRO A 128 14.45 13.94 -25.24
N PRO A 129 13.76 15.11 -25.22
CA PRO A 129 12.65 15.35 -26.14
C PRO A 129 13.14 15.19 -27.59
N HIS A 130 12.26 14.73 -28.46
CA HIS A 130 12.55 14.61 -29.89
C HIS A 130 11.68 15.58 -30.68
N GLU A 131 12.14 15.96 -31.86
CA GLU A 131 11.45 16.90 -32.74
C GLU A 131 11.05 16.16 -34.02
N ILE A 132 9.75 16.15 -34.31
CA ILE A 132 9.19 15.60 -35.56
C ILE A 132 8.37 16.72 -36.19
N ASP A 133 8.65 17.04 -37.46
CA ASP A 133 7.93 18.06 -38.24
C ASP A 133 7.81 19.44 -37.55
N GLY A 134 8.87 19.85 -36.83
CA GLY A 134 8.92 21.14 -36.11
C GLY A 134 8.11 21.16 -34.80
N LYS A 135 7.53 20.02 -34.39
CA LYS A 135 6.88 19.86 -33.09
C LYS A 135 7.82 19.13 -32.14
N LYS A 136 7.98 19.70 -30.95
CA LYS A 136 8.73 19.09 -29.85
C LYS A 136 7.82 18.14 -29.09
N TYR A 137 8.26 16.89 -28.95
CA TYR A 137 7.59 15.83 -28.22
C TYR A 137 8.42 15.45 -27.00
N GLU A 138 7.83 15.62 -25.82
CA GLU A 138 8.39 15.07 -24.58
C GLU A 138 7.86 13.64 -24.38
N PHE A 139 8.76 12.66 -24.29
CA PHE A 139 8.37 11.29 -23.93
C PHE A 139 8.02 11.21 -22.46
N VAL A 140 6.75 10.91 -22.18
CA VAL A 140 6.22 10.79 -20.83
C VAL A 140 5.90 9.34 -20.49
N LYS A 141 5.94 9.06 -19.19
CA LYS A 141 5.54 7.78 -18.62
C LYS A 141 4.09 7.50 -18.95
N SER A 142 3.82 6.32 -19.49
CA SER A 142 2.47 5.94 -19.88
C SER A 142 2.19 4.46 -19.71
N LEU A 143 0.91 4.13 -19.58
CA LEU A 143 0.43 2.76 -19.40
C LEU A 143 -0.78 2.51 -20.30
N GLN A 144 -0.68 1.53 -21.18
CA GLN A 144 -1.82 1.04 -21.95
C GLN A 144 -2.42 -0.18 -21.24
N ILE A 145 -3.72 -0.13 -20.95
CA ILE A 145 -4.42 -1.20 -20.24
C ILE A 145 -5.66 -1.67 -21.00
N ASN A 146 -5.92 -2.98 -21.02
CA ASN A 146 -7.19 -3.49 -21.56
C ASN A 146 -8.33 -3.42 -20.54
N LYS A 147 -9.56 -3.64 -21.01
CA LYS A 147 -10.75 -3.59 -20.17
C LYS A 147 -10.72 -4.54 -18.98
N GLN A 148 -10.12 -5.73 -19.15
CA GLN A 148 -10.06 -6.72 -18.09
C GLN A 148 -9.23 -6.26 -16.87
N VAL A 149 -8.25 -5.37 -17.07
CA VAL A 149 -7.49 -4.76 -15.96
C VAL A 149 -8.42 -3.88 -15.13
N ILE A 150 -9.12 -2.92 -15.75
CA ILE A 150 -10.07 -2.06 -15.03
C ILE A 150 -11.20 -2.86 -14.37
N ASP A 151 -11.70 -3.90 -15.03
CA ASP A 151 -12.76 -4.75 -14.46
C ASP A 151 -12.25 -5.66 -13.33
N SER A 152 -10.93 -5.86 -13.22
CA SER A 152 -10.33 -6.70 -12.18
C SER A 152 -9.82 -5.89 -10.99
N PHE A 153 -9.34 -4.66 -11.23
CA PHE A 153 -8.75 -3.78 -10.20
C PHE A 153 -9.64 -2.56 -9.95
N ASP A 154 -9.99 -2.32 -8.68
CA ASP A 154 -10.82 -1.18 -8.23
C ASP A 154 -10.04 0.15 -8.24
N LEU A 155 -9.73 0.66 -9.42
CA LEU A 155 -9.12 1.99 -9.58
C LEU A 155 -10.15 3.08 -9.29
N LYS A 156 -9.78 4.01 -8.40
CA LYS A 156 -10.63 5.11 -7.98
C LYS A 156 -10.24 6.41 -8.65
N LEU A 157 -11.25 7.10 -9.17
CA LEU A 157 -11.09 8.42 -9.73
C LEU A 157 -11.35 9.48 -8.66
N ARG A 158 -10.51 10.50 -8.69
CA ARG A 158 -10.77 11.75 -7.98
C ARG A 158 -11.73 12.64 -8.76
N GLU A 159 -11.63 12.64 -10.08
CA GLU A 159 -12.43 13.47 -10.97
C GLU A 159 -12.63 12.79 -12.34
N GLY A 160 -13.78 13.01 -12.98
CA GLY A 160 -14.11 12.49 -14.30
C GLY A 160 -14.64 11.05 -14.31
N ASP A 161 -14.49 10.38 -15.45
CA ASP A 161 -15.06 9.05 -15.73
C ASP A 161 -14.00 8.01 -16.09
N MET A 162 -14.26 6.75 -15.75
CA MET A 162 -13.43 5.61 -16.18
C MET A 162 -13.72 5.26 -17.65
N PHE A 163 -12.80 4.53 -18.28
CA PHE A 163 -12.99 4.04 -19.65
C PHE A 163 -14.27 3.23 -19.81
N GLN A 164 -15.03 3.57 -20.85
CA GLN A 164 -16.23 2.84 -21.25
C GLN A 164 -15.89 1.76 -22.29
N LYS A 165 -16.84 0.86 -22.58
CA LYS A 165 -16.61 -0.25 -23.51
C LYS A 165 -16.16 0.23 -24.91
N ASP A 166 -16.75 1.31 -25.40
CA ASP A 166 -16.46 1.85 -26.73
C ASP A 166 -15.14 2.62 -26.80
N ASP A 167 -14.52 2.90 -25.65
CA ASP A 167 -13.23 3.58 -25.56
C ASP A 167 -12.07 2.65 -25.93
N TYR A 168 -12.30 1.34 -25.88
CA TYR A 168 -11.37 0.32 -26.33
C TYR A 168 -11.47 0.03 -27.83
N ILE A 169 -12.26 0.80 -28.59
CA ILE A 169 -12.41 0.64 -30.04
C ILE A 169 -11.87 1.93 -30.70
N TYR A 170 -10.76 1.79 -31.42
CA TYR A 170 -10.12 2.90 -32.10
C TYR A 170 -10.67 3.12 -33.51
N ASN A 171 -10.83 4.39 -33.86
CA ASN A 171 -11.17 4.86 -35.19
C ASN A 171 -10.36 6.14 -35.46
N HIS A 172 -9.84 6.30 -36.67
CA HIS A 172 -9.05 7.47 -37.12
C HIS A 172 -9.67 8.83 -36.81
N ASN A 173 -11.00 8.92 -36.73
CA ASN A 173 -11.71 10.18 -36.46
C ASN A 173 -12.06 10.40 -34.98
N LYS A 174 -11.77 9.42 -34.10
CA LYS A 174 -12.15 9.46 -32.68
C LYS A 174 -10.94 9.88 -31.85
N SER A 175 -11.17 10.83 -30.94
CA SER A 175 -10.18 11.14 -29.92
C SER A 175 -10.12 10.03 -28.87
N ILE A 176 -8.91 9.64 -28.51
CA ILE A 176 -8.64 8.60 -27.51
C ILE A 176 -8.87 9.17 -26.12
N PRO A 177 -9.69 8.53 -25.27
CA PRO A 177 -9.83 8.96 -23.90
C PRO A 177 -8.55 8.65 -23.13
N VAL A 178 -8.15 9.61 -22.28
CA VAL A 178 -6.94 9.55 -21.49
C VAL A 178 -7.31 9.73 -20.02
N ILE A 179 -6.81 8.84 -19.17
CA ILE A 179 -6.88 9.01 -17.71
C ILE A 179 -5.50 9.43 -17.22
N LEU A 180 -5.44 10.38 -16.31
CA LEU A 180 -4.19 10.89 -15.77
C LEU A 180 -3.97 10.42 -14.33
N GLY A 181 -2.71 10.16 -13.98
CA GLY A 181 -2.27 10.05 -12.59
C GLY A 181 -2.50 11.33 -11.79
N SER A 182 -2.56 11.21 -10.48
CA SER A 182 -2.87 12.31 -9.57
C SER A 182 -1.91 13.51 -9.66
N ASP A 183 -0.64 13.30 -10.00
CA ASP A 183 0.35 14.38 -10.07
C ASP A 183 0.11 15.31 -11.28
N TYR A 184 -0.68 14.86 -12.27
CA TYR A 184 -1.10 15.70 -13.40
C TYR A 184 -2.23 16.65 -13.05
N GLN A 185 -2.86 16.54 -11.88
CA GLN A 185 -4.04 17.34 -11.52
C GLN A 185 -3.79 18.85 -11.57
N SER A 186 -2.57 19.30 -11.25
CA SER A 186 -2.21 20.72 -11.33
C SER A 186 -1.82 21.18 -12.75
N ILE A 187 -1.78 20.28 -13.73
CA ILE A 187 -1.23 20.50 -15.06
C ILE A 187 -2.34 20.48 -16.13
N TYR A 188 -3.26 19.52 -16.04
CA TYR A 188 -4.36 19.32 -16.98
C TYR A 188 -5.70 19.20 -16.25
N LYS A 189 -6.79 19.49 -16.97
CA LYS A 189 -8.17 19.37 -16.49
C LYS A 189 -8.96 18.38 -17.34
N ILE A 190 -10.07 17.89 -16.80
CA ILE A 190 -11.04 17.10 -17.57
C ILE A 190 -11.49 17.90 -18.80
N GLY A 191 -11.51 17.25 -19.96
CA GLY A 191 -11.84 17.84 -21.24
C GLY A 191 -10.66 18.43 -22.02
N ASP A 192 -9.48 18.59 -21.40
CA ASP A 192 -8.29 19.05 -22.11
C ASP A 192 -7.93 18.08 -23.26
N GLU A 193 -7.57 18.65 -24.41
CA GLU A 193 -7.04 17.89 -25.54
C GLU A 193 -5.51 17.83 -25.49
N VAL A 194 -4.96 16.66 -25.80
CA VAL A 194 -3.52 16.40 -25.87
C VAL A 194 -3.19 15.78 -27.22
N GLU A 195 -2.15 16.27 -27.89
CA GLU A 195 -1.63 15.62 -29.09
C GLU A 195 -0.55 14.62 -28.69
N ILE A 196 -0.78 13.36 -29.05
CA ILE A 196 0.01 12.21 -28.60
C ILE A 196 0.73 11.63 -29.81
N ASP A 197 2.05 11.53 -29.74
CA ASP A 197 2.80 10.60 -30.58
C ASP A 197 2.82 9.22 -29.90
N TYR A 198 2.21 8.23 -30.54
CA TYR A 198 2.23 6.85 -30.09
C TYR A 198 2.85 5.97 -31.17
N MET A 199 4.11 5.60 -30.99
CA MET A 199 4.88 4.82 -31.96
C MET A 199 4.92 5.45 -33.36
N MET A 200 5.23 6.74 -33.46
CA MET A 200 5.27 7.50 -34.73
C MET A 200 3.88 7.70 -35.37
N LYS A 201 2.79 7.47 -34.63
CA LYS A 201 1.42 7.77 -35.04
C LYS A 201 0.91 8.94 -34.21
N SER A 202 0.58 10.06 -34.88
CA SER A 202 -0.09 11.19 -34.24
C SER A 202 -1.54 10.85 -33.95
N LEU A 203 -1.94 10.98 -32.69
CA LEU A 203 -3.25 10.69 -32.14
C LEU A 203 -3.74 11.89 -31.32
N LYS A 204 -5.06 12.12 -31.33
CA LYS A 204 -5.69 13.13 -30.47
C LYS A 204 -6.21 12.46 -29.20
N GLY A 205 -5.66 12.82 -28.05
CA GLY A 205 -6.16 12.41 -26.74
C GLY A 205 -7.09 13.45 -26.13
N ARG A 206 -8.03 13.01 -25.28
CA ARG A 206 -8.85 13.88 -24.44
C ARG A 206 -8.83 13.37 -23.00
N VAL A 207 -8.55 14.25 -22.05
CA VAL A 207 -8.56 13.90 -20.63
C VAL A 207 -10.00 13.64 -20.18
N VAL A 208 -10.29 12.41 -19.75
CA VAL A 208 -11.63 12.01 -19.28
C VAL A 208 -11.67 11.70 -17.78
N GLY A 209 -10.52 11.43 -17.15
CA GLY A 209 -10.47 11.11 -15.73
C GLY A 209 -9.11 11.44 -15.10
N ILE A 210 -9.10 11.65 -13.78
CA ILE A 210 -7.90 11.81 -12.96
C ILE A 210 -8.01 10.86 -11.76
N LEU A 211 -7.00 10.04 -11.57
CA LEU A 211 -6.94 9.04 -10.50
C LEU A 211 -6.75 9.67 -9.11
N GLU A 212 -7.19 8.96 -8.06
CA GLU A 212 -6.82 9.27 -6.68
C GLU A 212 -5.30 9.08 -6.46
N PRO A 213 -4.68 9.83 -5.52
CA PRO A 213 -3.27 9.63 -5.17
C PRO A 213 -2.97 8.23 -4.65
N ASN A 214 -1.79 7.71 -4.98
CA ASN A 214 -1.33 6.36 -4.66
C ASN A 214 -2.22 5.27 -5.27
N SER A 215 -2.64 5.48 -6.52
CA SER A 215 -3.33 4.45 -7.31
C SER A 215 -2.30 3.46 -7.85
N VAL A 216 -2.57 2.16 -7.69
CA VAL A 216 -1.61 1.08 -7.95
C VAL A 216 -2.24 -0.02 -8.81
N LEU A 217 -1.46 -0.57 -9.74
CA LEU A 217 -1.80 -1.76 -10.53
C LEU A 217 -0.61 -2.73 -10.57
N PRO A 218 -0.84 -4.04 -10.84
CA PRO A 218 0.25 -4.88 -11.30
C PRO A 218 0.63 -4.50 -12.72
N VAL A 219 1.92 -4.44 -12.99
CA VAL A 219 2.46 -4.28 -14.33
C VAL A 219 3.63 -5.25 -14.48
N ARG A 220 3.37 -6.37 -15.16
CA ARG A 220 4.35 -7.46 -15.33
C ARG A 220 4.91 -7.92 -13.97
N GLU A 221 6.22 -7.78 -13.75
CA GLU A 221 6.90 -8.17 -12.51
C GLU A 221 6.71 -7.14 -11.38
N ASN A 222 6.31 -5.91 -11.70
CA ASN A 222 6.06 -4.89 -10.68
C ASN A 222 4.61 -5.02 -10.17
N ILE A 223 4.48 -5.64 -9.01
CA ILE A 223 3.17 -5.89 -8.39
C ILE A 223 2.56 -4.59 -7.84
N GLU A 224 3.37 -3.61 -7.41
CA GLU A 224 2.91 -2.31 -6.89
C GLU A 224 3.37 -1.16 -7.80
N PHE A 225 2.86 -1.13 -9.03
CA PHE A 225 3.17 -0.07 -9.99
C PHE A 225 2.30 1.17 -9.74
N TYR A 226 2.91 2.27 -9.27
CA TYR A 226 2.24 3.53 -8.95
C TYR A 226 1.92 4.35 -10.20
N LEU A 227 0.67 4.80 -10.31
CA LEU A 227 0.14 5.49 -11.49
C LEU A 227 0.21 7.03 -11.40
N ASP A 228 0.64 7.58 -10.27
CA ASP A 228 0.56 9.02 -9.95
C ASP A 228 1.15 9.94 -11.04
N LYS A 229 2.22 9.48 -11.72
CA LYS A 229 2.90 10.22 -12.81
C LYS A 229 2.69 9.63 -14.21
N HIS A 230 1.77 8.69 -14.37
CA HIS A 230 1.51 8.01 -15.63
C HIS A 230 0.31 8.61 -16.37
N ILE A 231 0.40 8.64 -17.69
CA ILE A 231 -0.76 8.83 -18.57
C ILE A 231 -1.28 7.45 -18.95
N ILE A 232 -2.57 7.19 -18.69
CA ILE A 232 -3.21 5.90 -18.93
C ILE A 232 -4.04 5.98 -20.20
N LEU A 233 -3.82 5.03 -21.12
CA LEU A 233 -4.56 4.89 -22.37
C LEU A 233 -5.26 3.52 -22.40
N PRO A 234 -6.40 3.39 -23.10
CA PRO A 234 -6.96 2.08 -23.38
C PRO A 234 -6.07 1.32 -24.37
N SER A 235 -5.81 0.04 -24.10
CA SER A 235 -5.30 -0.92 -25.08
C SER A 235 -6.39 -1.21 -26.11
N PHE A 236 -6.56 -0.29 -27.05
CA PHE A 236 -7.67 -0.32 -28.00
C PHE A 236 -7.48 -1.37 -29.10
N SER A 237 -8.59 -1.87 -29.62
CA SER A 237 -8.65 -2.68 -30.83
C SER A 237 -8.89 -1.81 -32.06
N ILE A 238 -8.30 -2.20 -33.18
CA ILE A 238 -8.41 -1.50 -34.46
C ILE A 238 -9.08 -2.44 -35.45
N GLU A 239 -10.36 -2.24 -35.72
CA GLU A 239 -11.12 -3.09 -36.65
C GLU A 239 -10.87 -2.71 -38.12
N GLN A 240 -10.54 -1.45 -38.37
CA GLN A 240 -10.29 -0.93 -39.71
C GLN A 240 -9.03 -1.55 -40.33
N ALA A 241 -9.11 -1.85 -41.62
CA ALA A 241 -7.93 -2.25 -42.39
C ALA A 241 -6.92 -1.09 -42.47
N PRO A 242 -5.61 -1.38 -42.56
CA PRO A 242 -4.62 -0.34 -42.72
C PRO A 242 -4.86 0.52 -43.96
N ILE A 243 -4.82 1.84 -43.79
CA ILE A 243 -5.02 2.79 -44.90
C ILE A 243 -3.75 3.02 -45.74
N ASN A 244 -2.57 2.79 -45.16
CA ASN A 244 -1.28 2.90 -45.82
C ASN A 244 -0.22 2.05 -45.08
N LYS A 245 1.03 2.08 -45.58
CA LYS A 245 2.14 1.28 -45.01
C LYS A 245 2.49 1.69 -43.57
N ASP A 246 2.45 2.98 -43.26
CA ASP A 246 2.77 3.47 -41.92
C ASP A 246 1.70 3.05 -40.93
N ASP A 247 0.43 3.11 -41.32
CA ASP A 247 -0.69 2.60 -40.53
C ASP A 247 -0.58 1.09 -40.32
N SER A 248 -0.22 0.33 -41.36
CA SER A 248 0.02 -1.13 -41.24
C SER A 248 1.13 -1.43 -40.23
N THR A 249 2.23 -0.67 -40.30
CA THR A 249 3.37 -0.79 -39.38
C THR A 249 2.96 -0.46 -37.94
N PHE A 250 2.21 0.63 -37.74
CA PHE A 250 1.65 1.01 -36.45
C PHE A 250 0.74 -0.09 -35.88
N GLN A 251 -0.23 -0.57 -36.66
CA GLN A 251 -1.13 -1.63 -36.20
C GLN A 251 -0.37 -2.91 -35.83
N LYS A 252 0.63 -3.32 -36.63
CA LYS A 252 1.46 -4.49 -36.36
C LYS A 252 2.22 -4.36 -35.03
N ARG A 253 2.91 -3.23 -34.81
CA ARG A 253 3.65 -2.96 -33.56
C ARG A 253 2.72 -2.86 -32.36
N HIS A 254 1.58 -2.18 -32.51
CA HIS A 254 0.56 -2.06 -31.48
C HIS A 254 0.08 -3.45 -31.02
N TYR A 255 -0.36 -4.30 -31.95
CA TYR A 255 -0.84 -5.64 -31.60
C TYR A 255 0.27 -6.57 -31.09
N LEU A 256 1.52 -6.39 -31.53
CA LEU A 256 2.67 -7.10 -30.95
C LEU A 256 2.81 -6.77 -29.45
N GLN A 257 2.63 -5.52 -29.04
CA GLN A 257 2.62 -5.17 -27.62
C GLN A 257 1.42 -5.76 -26.86
N LEU A 258 0.25 -5.79 -27.51
CA LEU A 258 -0.98 -6.26 -26.87
C LEU A 258 -0.94 -7.74 -26.49
N ILE A 259 -0.16 -8.57 -27.18
CA ILE A 259 -0.04 -10.02 -26.92
C ILE A 259 0.94 -10.35 -25.77
N ASN A 260 1.71 -9.36 -25.31
CA ASN A 260 2.66 -9.46 -24.21
C ASN A 260 2.05 -9.09 -22.86
N GLY A 261 1.01 -9.83 -22.46
CA GLY A 261 0.23 -9.62 -21.24
C GLY A 261 0.41 -10.73 -20.20
N GLN A 262 -0.46 -10.72 -19.21
CA GLN A 262 -0.49 -11.71 -18.13
C GLN A 262 -1.79 -12.51 -18.18
N ILE A 263 -1.70 -13.81 -17.90
CA ILE A 263 -2.82 -14.71 -17.74
C ILE A 263 -3.08 -14.88 -16.25
N PHE A 264 -4.32 -14.63 -15.85
CA PHE A 264 -4.83 -14.80 -14.50
C PHE A 264 -5.81 -15.96 -14.45
N THR A 265 -5.47 -17.03 -13.72
CA THR A 265 -6.28 -18.25 -13.71
C THR A 265 -5.97 -19.13 -12.50
N GLU A 266 -6.92 -19.96 -12.08
CA GLU A 266 -6.70 -21.00 -11.05
C GLU A 266 -6.00 -22.24 -11.63
N LYS A 267 -5.87 -22.31 -12.96
CA LYS A 267 -5.29 -23.45 -13.67
C LYS A 267 -3.77 -23.51 -13.48
N GLY A 268 -3.24 -24.73 -13.36
CA GLY A 268 -1.80 -24.98 -13.28
C GLY A 268 -1.10 -24.86 -14.64
N SER A 269 0.24 -24.81 -14.61
CA SER A 269 1.08 -24.48 -15.77
C SER A 269 0.83 -25.36 -17.01
N LEU A 270 0.66 -26.67 -16.82
CA LEU A 270 0.39 -27.61 -17.92
C LEU A 270 -0.95 -27.33 -18.62
N GLN A 271 -1.97 -26.92 -17.88
CA GLN A 271 -3.28 -26.61 -18.45
C GLN A 271 -3.24 -25.29 -19.21
N VAL A 272 -2.56 -24.28 -18.66
CA VAL A 272 -2.37 -22.99 -19.32
C VAL A 272 -1.58 -23.15 -20.61
N ARG A 273 -0.50 -23.94 -20.59
CA ARG A 273 0.28 -24.24 -21.81
C ARG A 273 -0.60 -24.86 -22.91
N LYS A 274 -1.41 -25.86 -22.58
CA LYS A 274 -2.35 -26.47 -23.55
C LYS A 274 -3.32 -25.45 -24.14
N LEU A 275 -3.92 -24.60 -23.30
CA LEU A 275 -4.85 -23.57 -23.76
C LEU A 275 -4.18 -22.57 -24.70
N ILE A 276 -2.95 -22.15 -24.38
CA ILE A 276 -2.19 -21.23 -25.24
C ILE A 276 -1.77 -21.92 -26.53
N ASP A 277 -1.32 -23.17 -26.48
CA ASP A 277 -0.98 -23.95 -27.69
C ASP A 277 -2.19 -24.09 -28.63
N GLU A 278 -3.40 -24.33 -28.09
CA GLU A 278 -4.65 -24.36 -28.85
C GLU A 278 -4.97 -23.01 -29.50
N ILE A 279 -4.78 -21.91 -28.76
CA ILE A 279 -4.97 -20.56 -29.30
C ILE A 279 -3.95 -20.31 -30.42
N SER A 280 -2.67 -20.59 -30.19
CA SER A 280 -1.57 -20.45 -31.16
C SER A 280 -1.84 -21.21 -32.46
N GLN A 281 -2.30 -22.45 -32.37
CA GLN A 281 -2.69 -23.26 -33.52
C GLN A 281 -3.85 -22.64 -34.30
N SER A 282 -4.87 -22.13 -33.59
CA SER A 282 -6.05 -21.54 -34.22
C SER A 282 -5.79 -20.18 -34.88
N THR A 283 -4.73 -19.47 -34.47
CA THR A 283 -4.41 -18.12 -34.96
C THR A 283 -3.10 -18.02 -35.73
N ASN A 284 -2.39 -19.14 -35.91
CA ASN A 284 -1.11 -19.23 -36.62
C ASN A 284 -0.02 -18.31 -36.03
N PHE A 285 0.07 -18.24 -34.69
CA PHE A 285 1.09 -17.47 -33.97
C PHE A 285 1.80 -18.34 -32.93
N TYR A 286 3.10 -18.59 -33.11
CA TYR A 286 3.84 -19.57 -32.30
C TYR A 286 5.07 -19.01 -31.58
N ASP A 287 5.50 -17.79 -31.92
CA ASP A 287 6.72 -17.18 -31.38
C ASP A 287 6.47 -16.57 -30.00
N LEU A 288 6.19 -17.44 -29.01
CA LEU A 288 5.89 -17.04 -27.65
C LEU A 288 6.38 -18.02 -26.59
N ILE A 289 6.67 -17.48 -25.42
CA ILE A 289 6.95 -18.22 -24.21
C ILE A 289 6.00 -17.84 -23.09
N ILE A 290 5.74 -18.82 -22.24
CA ILE A 290 5.01 -18.65 -20.99
C ILE A 290 6.05 -18.64 -19.88
N ILE A 291 6.20 -17.48 -19.24
CA ILE A 291 7.14 -17.26 -18.16
C ILE A 291 6.41 -17.42 -16.82
N GLY A 292 6.97 -18.31 -16.00
CA GLY A 292 6.56 -18.51 -14.61
C GLY A 292 5.20 -19.18 -14.42
N ALA A 293 4.91 -19.40 -13.14
CA ALA A 293 3.60 -19.48 -12.52
C ALA A 293 3.87 -18.83 -11.16
N ASN A 294 3.42 -17.59 -10.93
CA ASN A 294 3.76 -16.84 -9.69
C ASN A 294 3.09 -17.41 -8.43
N ASP A 295 2.67 -18.67 -8.44
CA ASP A 295 2.11 -19.45 -7.34
C ASP A 295 2.96 -19.28 -6.07
N THR A 296 4.29 -19.27 -6.21
CA THR A 296 5.19 -19.10 -5.07
C THR A 296 5.33 -17.64 -4.65
N GLY A 297 5.50 -16.69 -5.57
CA GLY A 297 5.81 -15.30 -5.22
C GLY A 297 4.71 -14.62 -4.40
N ILE A 298 3.45 -14.75 -4.84
CA ILE A 298 2.31 -14.09 -4.20
C ILE A 298 1.93 -14.78 -2.89
N ASP A 299 1.88 -16.11 -2.86
CA ASP A 299 1.58 -16.86 -1.63
C ASP A 299 2.70 -16.69 -0.58
N ILE A 300 3.97 -16.65 -1.00
CA ILE A 300 5.10 -16.33 -0.12
C ILE A 300 4.94 -14.90 0.41
N MET A 301 4.60 -13.92 -0.42
CA MET A 301 4.42 -12.55 0.02
C MET A 301 3.25 -12.40 1.00
N PHE A 302 2.12 -13.05 0.74
CA PHE A 302 0.99 -13.12 1.68
C PHE A 302 1.37 -13.79 2.99
N SER A 303 2.13 -14.89 2.90
CA SER A 303 2.64 -15.60 4.08
C SER A 303 3.60 -14.72 4.89
N MET A 304 4.49 -13.98 4.22
CA MET A 304 5.41 -13.01 4.85
C MET A 304 4.64 -11.85 5.49
N LEU A 305 3.63 -11.29 4.82
CA LEU A 305 2.76 -10.24 5.38
C LEU A 305 2.06 -10.75 6.63
N LYS A 306 1.41 -11.92 6.56
CA LYS A 306 0.73 -12.54 7.71
C LYS A 306 1.69 -12.86 8.85
N GLN A 307 2.88 -13.36 8.54
CA GLN A 307 3.92 -13.65 9.52
C GLN A 307 4.44 -12.38 10.20
N ASN A 308 4.67 -11.31 9.45
CA ASN A 308 5.11 -10.01 9.98
C ASN A 308 4.05 -9.42 10.95
N ILE A 309 2.77 -9.51 10.61
CA ILE A 309 1.67 -9.10 11.49
C ILE A 309 1.67 -9.92 12.78
N ASN A 310 1.76 -11.24 12.65
CA ASN A 310 1.76 -12.14 13.82
C ASN A 310 2.96 -11.84 14.74
N LEU A 311 4.14 -11.57 14.18
CA LEU A 311 5.32 -11.16 14.94
C LEU A 311 5.10 -9.83 15.68
N LEU A 312 4.53 -8.82 15.02
CA LEU A 312 4.21 -7.53 15.63
C LEU A 312 3.18 -7.66 16.77
N ILE A 313 2.15 -8.50 16.59
CA ILE A 313 1.16 -8.80 17.63
C ILE A 313 1.84 -9.48 18.83
N MET A 314 2.67 -10.50 18.60
CA MET A 314 3.39 -11.18 19.68
C MET A 314 4.31 -10.24 20.46
N LEU A 315 5.08 -9.39 19.77
CA LEU A 315 5.94 -8.39 20.41
C LEU A 315 5.13 -7.39 21.24
N THR A 316 3.97 -6.96 20.75
CA THR A 316 3.10 -6.01 21.45
C THR A 316 2.49 -6.62 22.71
N VAL A 317 2.02 -7.87 22.65
CA VAL A 317 1.50 -8.60 23.81
C VAL A 317 2.60 -8.81 24.86
N LEU A 318 3.81 -9.17 24.43
CA LEU A 318 4.95 -9.35 25.30
C LEU A 318 5.35 -8.03 25.99
N LEU A 319 5.36 -6.91 25.27
CA LEU A 319 5.61 -5.58 25.86
C LEU A 319 4.49 -5.14 26.80
N PHE A 320 3.23 -5.44 26.49
CA PHE A 320 2.11 -5.19 27.39
C PHE A 320 2.31 -5.91 28.73
N CYS A 321 2.64 -7.20 28.69
CA CYS A 321 2.93 -7.99 29.89
C CYS A 321 4.11 -7.40 30.67
N PHE A 322 5.20 -7.03 29.99
CA PHE A 322 6.32 -6.37 30.65
C PHE A 322 5.91 -5.03 31.26
N CYS A 323 5.05 -4.23 30.63
CA CYS A 323 4.60 -2.95 31.20
C CYS A 323 3.81 -3.19 32.49
N VAL A 324 2.89 -4.15 32.49
CA VAL A 324 2.12 -4.50 33.70
C VAL A 324 3.06 -4.97 34.82
N VAL A 325 4.03 -5.82 34.51
CA VAL A 325 5.00 -6.36 35.47
C VAL A 325 5.94 -5.28 36.02
N THR A 326 6.49 -4.40 35.17
CA THR A 326 7.42 -3.34 35.61
C THR A 326 6.70 -2.31 36.48
N VAL A 327 5.49 -1.91 36.09
CA VAL A 327 4.62 -1.03 36.88
C VAL A 327 4.24 -1.69 38.20
N PHE A 328 3.93 -2.99 38.21
CA PHE A 328 3.66 -3.74 39.44
C PHE A 328 4.86 -3.78 40.39
N PHE A 329 6.06 -4.10 39.88
CA PHE A 329 7.29 -4.06 40.68
C PHE A 329 7.57 -2.65 41.22
N SER A 330 7.27 -1.61 40.43
CA SER A 330 7.38 -0.21 40.86
C SER A 330 6.57 0.04 42.13
N PHE A 331 5.34 -0.47 42.16
CA PHE A 331 4.43 -0.32 43.28
C PHE A 331 4.91 -1.10 44.51
N ILE A 332 5.37 -2.34 44.36
CA ILE A 332 5.92 -3.12 45.47
C ILE A 332 7.16 -2.43 46.06
N MET A 333 8.11 -2.02 45.21
CA MET A 333 9.33 -1.36 45.67
C MET A 333 9.01 -0.05 46.40
N LYS A 334 8.07 0.73 45.88
CA LYS A 334 7.63 1.98 46.52
C LYS A 334 6.95 1.71 47.86
N TRP A 335 6.09 0.70 47.92
CA TRP A 335 5.44 0.27 49.16
C TRP A 335 6.46 -0.10 50.24
N ASN A 336 7.43 -0.94 49.91
CA ASN A 336 8.41 -1.42 50.88
C ASN A 336 9.29 -0.28 51.42
N ILE A 337 9.67 0.69 50.59
CA ILE A 337 10.52 1.81 50.99
C ILE A 337 9.75 2.82 51.85
N ASN A 338 8.52 3.15 51.45
CA ASN A 338 7.74 4.22 52.10
C ASN A 338 6.76 3.69 53.16
N ILE A 339 6.88 2.42 53.55
CA ILE A 339 5.92 1.75 54.43
C ILE A 339 5.72 2.48 55.77
N GLN A 340 6.80 3.03 56.33
CA GLN A 340 6.75 3.78 57.59
C GLN A 340 6.00 5.11 57.42
N LYS A 341 6.25 5.84 56.32
CA LYS A 341 5.51 7.08 55.99
C LYS A 341 4.02 6.79 55.81
N TYR A 342 3.68 5.71 55.10
CA TYR A 342 2.29 5.29 54.90
C TYR A 342 1.61 4.84 56.20
N ALA A 343 2.33 4.17 57.09
CA ALA A 343 1.81 3.80 58.40
C ALA A 343 1.47 5.04 59.25
N ILE A 344 2.32 6.08 59.24
CA ILE A 344 2.05 7.36 59.93
C ILE A 344 0.79 8.02 59.36
N HIS A 345 0.63 8.06 58.03
CA HIS A 345 -0.58 8.59 57.40
C HIS A 345 -1.84 7.82 57.82
N LEU A 346 -1.79 6.49 57.86
CA LEU A 346 -2.92 5.66 58.30
C LEU A 346 -3.31 5.93 59.76
N ILE A 347 -2.34 6.08 60.66
CA ILE A 347 -2.58 6.41 62.08
C ILE A 347 -3.14 7.83 62.22
N SER A 348 -2.70 8.75 61.37
CA SER A 348 -3.16 10.15 61.36
C SER A 348 -4.56 10.32 60.73
N GLY A 349 -5.27 9.22 60.45
CA GLY A 349 -6.63 9.22 59.92
C GLY A 349 -6.77 9.13 58.40
N ALA A 350 -5.68 8.97 57.64
CA ALA A 350 -5.79 8.71 56.20
C ALA A 350 -6.31 7.30 55.93
N THR A 351 -7.11 7.13 54.89
CA THR A 351 -7.60 5.81 54.47
C THR A 351 -6.61 5.13 53.52
N VAL A 352 -6.70 3.80 53.40
CA VAL A 352 -5.94 3.01 52.42
C VAL A 352 -6.17 3.51 50.99
N TYR A 353 -7.39 3.99 50.70
CA TYR A 353 -7.75 4.56 49.40
C TYR A 353 -6.92 5.80 49.07
N ASN A 354 -6.64 6.67 50.03
CA ASN A 354 -5.83 7.87 49.80
C ASN A 354 -4.42 7.51 49.34
N ILE A 355 -3.81 6.49 49.94
CA ILE A 355 -2.46 6.01 49.57
C ILE A 355 -2.47 5.39 48.17
N LEU A 356 -3.48 4.56 47.87
CA LEU A 356 -3.67 3.97 46.55
C LEU A 356 -3.88 5.03 45.46
N SER A 357 -4.65 6.07 45.76
CA SER A 357 -4.88 7.20 44.87
C SER A 357 -3.58 7.95 44.54
N TYR A 358 -2.71 8.19 45.53
CA TYR A 358 -1.41 8.82 45.29
C TYR A 358 -0.51 8.00 44.36
N MET A 359 -0.50 6.67 44.55
CA MET A 359 0.26 5.76 43.70
C MET A 359 -0.33 5.70 42.28
N PHE A 360 -1.66 5.67 42.15
CA PHE A 360 -2.35 5.71 40.86
C PHE A 360 -2.02 6.97 40.06
N TRP A 361 -2.16 8.15 40.68
CA TRP A 361 -1.94 9.43 40.00
C TRP A 361 -0.50 9.59 39.48
N GLU A 362 0.50 9.11 40.20
CA GLU A 362 1.89 9.17 39.72
C GLU A 362 2.08 8.37 38.42
N ILE A 363 1.59 7.12 38.38
CA ILE A 363 1.74 6.27 37.21
C ILE A 363 0.88 6.78 36.06
N LEU A 364 -0.32 7.28 36.36
CA LEU A 364 -1.17 7.91 35.36
C LEU A 364 -0.48 9.12 34.71
N ILE A 365 0.28 9.92 35.48
CA ILE A 365 1.09 11.03 34.93
C ILE A 365 2.17 10.50 33.98
N ILE A 366 2.92 9.46 34.37
CA ILE A 366 3.95 8.86 33.49
C ILE A 366 3.32 8.34 32.20
N MET A 367 2.23 7.59 32.30
CA MET A 367 1.51 7.04 31.14
C MET A 367 0.96 8.15 30.24
N SER A 368 0.46 9.25 30.83
CA SER A 368 -0.04 10.41 30.09
C SER A 368 1.08 11.12 29.32
N ILE A 369 2.28 11.24 29.91
CA ILE A 369 3.45 11.81 29.24
C ILE A 369 3.89 10.92 28.07
N SER A 370 3.94 9.60 28.26
CA SER A 370 4.26 8.64 27.20
C SER A 370 3.23 8.69 26.06
N LEU A 371 1.94 8.73 26.37
CA LEU A 371 0.87 8.87 25.38
C LEU A 371 0.99 10.18 24.59
N MET A 372 1.23 11.30 25.28
CA MET A 372 1.38 12.60 24.63
C MET A 372 2.55 12.61 23.64
N ALA A 373 3.69 12.01 24.02
CA ALA A 373 4.85 11.89 23.14
C ALA A 373 4.52 11.09 21.86
N VAL A 374 3.75 10.00 21.98
CA VAL A 374 3.33 9.16 20.85
C VAL A 374 2.29 9.85 19.99
N VAL A 375 1.33 10.57 20.58
CA VAL A 375 0.34 11.33 19.81
C VAL A 375 1.03 12.40 18.96
N ILE A 376 1.99 13.13 19.53
CA ILE A 376 2.77 14.13 18.79
C ILE A 376 3.55 13.46 17.64
N SER A 377 4.25 12.36 17.89
CA SER A 377 5.03 11.70 16.83
C SER A 377 4.16 11.20 15.68
N ILE A 378 2.97 10.68 15.98
CA ILE A 378 2.05 10.17 14.95
C ILE A 378 1.44 11.28 14.11
N THR A 379 1.19 12.46 14.69
CA THR A 379 0.67 13.59 13.90
C THR A 379 1.62 14.04 12.77
N PHE A 380 2.93 13.75 12.88
CA PHE A 380 3.88 13.97 11.78
C PHE A 380 3.77 12.92 10.68
N ILE A 381 3.27 11.71 10.98
CA ILE A 381 3.10 10.62 10.02
C ILE A 381 1.77 10.79 9.27
N GLY A 382 0.71 11.23 9.97
CA GLY A 382 -0.59 11.48 9.37
C GLY A 382 -1.70 11.71 10.40
N SER A 383 -2.90 12.00 9.91
CA SER A 383 -4.09 12.15 10.74
C SER A 383 -4.72 10.80 11.07
N MET A 384 -4.97 10.52 12.35
CA MET A 384 -5.64 9.30 12.80
C MET A 384 -7.13 9.54 13.04
N PRO A 385 -8.00 8.53 12.82
CA PRO A 385 -9.41 8.63 13.17
C PRO A 385 -9.60 8.78 14.68
N ILE A 386 -10.71 9.38 15.11
CA ILE A 386 -10.93 9.66 16.54
C ILE A 386 -10.98 8.39 17.41
N THR A 387 -11.40 7.26 16.82
CA THR A 387 -11.47 5.92 17.45
C THR A 387 -10.11 5.44 17.95
N TYR A 388 -9.04 5.77 17.22
CA TYR A 388 -7.66 5.46 17.60
C TYR A 388 -7.30 6.04 18.97
N TYR A 389 -7.58 7.33 19.17
CA TYR A 389 -7.23 8.04 20.40
C TYR A 389 -8.00 7.49 21.61
N PHE A 390 -9.27 7.13 21.44
CA PHE A 390 -10.04 6.45 22.49
C PHE A 390 -9.44 5.09 22.87
N MET A 391 -9.02 4.29 21.87
CA MET A 391 -8.42 2.97 22.09
C MET A 391 -7.13 3.07 22.92
N ILE A 392 -6.18 3.94 22.55
CA ILE A 392 -4.89 4.05 23.26
C ILE A 392 -5.08 4.53 24.71
N ILE A 393 -6.03 5.44 24.94
CA ILE A 393 -6.37 5.94 26.29
C ILE A 393 -6.95 4.81 27.15
N LEU A 394 -7.89 4.04 26.61
CA LEU A 394 -8.50 2.90 27.31
C LEU A 394 -7.46 1.84 27.69
N ILE A 395 -6.53 1.52 26.79
CA ILE A 395 -5.44 0.56 27.06
C ILE A 395 -4.49 1.11 28.13
N GLY A 396 -4.13 2.40 28.05
CA GLY A 396 -3.33 3.05 29.09
C GLY A 396 -3.98 2.97 30.46
N LEU A 397 -5.28 3.27 30.55
CA LEU A 397 -6.05 3.14 31.79
C LEU A 397 -6.09 1.68 32.28
N ALA A 398 -6.30 0.71 31.38
CA ALA A 398 -6.31 -0.70 31.73
C ALA A 398 -4.97 -1.15 32.36
N ILE A 399 -3.82 -0.74 31.81
CA ILE A 399 -2.49 -1.04 32.37
C ILE A 399 -2.37 -0.47 33.80
N THR A 400 -2.80 0.78 34.01
CA THR A 400 -2.75 1.40 35.34
C THR A 400 -3.68 0.72 36.35
N LEU A 401 -4.85 0.23 35.93
CA LEU A 401 -5.80 -0.45 36.80
C LEU A 401 -5.34 -1.87 37.15
N PHE A 402 -4.90 -2.65 36.15
CA PHE A 402 -4.44 -4.03 36.37
C PHE A 402 -3.20 -4.08 37.28
N SER A 403 -2.31 -3.11 37.18
CA SER A 403 -1.10 -3.06 38.01
C SER A 403 -1.37 -2.74 39.48
N ILE A 404 -2.49 -2.08 39.81
CA ILE A 404 -2.88 -1.74 41.19
C ILE A 404 -3.58 -2.92 41.90
N LEU A 405 -4.27 -3.78 41.15
CA LEU A 405 -5.10 -4.87 41.68
C LEU A 405 -4.35 -5.73 42.73
N PRO A 406 -3.11 -6.20 42.51
CA PRO A 406 -2.45 -7.07 43.48
C PRO A 406 -1.94 -6.29 44.71
N LEU A 407 -1.66 -4.98 44.58
CA LEU A 407 -1.33 -4.13 45.72
C LEU A 407 -2.56 -3.92 46.62
N TYR A 408 -3.72 -3.68 46.02
CA TYR A 408 -4.99 -3.59 46.77
C TYR A 408 -5.25 -4.87 47.59
N ILE A 409 -5.04 -6.05 46.98
CA ILE A 409 -5.19 -7.35 47.68
C ILE A 409 -4.20 -7.47 48.85
N LYS A 410 -2.94 -7.06 48.65
CA LYS A 410 -1.90 -7.09 49.70
C LYS A 410 -2.25 -6.16 50.87
N LEU A 411 -2.79 -4.97 50.58
CA LEU A 411 -3.18 -3.96 51.57
C LEU A 411 -4.34 -4.40 52.45
N LYS A 412 -5.36 -5.05 51.87
CA LYS A 412 -6.51 -5.54 52.62
C LYS A 412 -6.14 -6.62 53.64
N LYS A 413 -5.02 -7.32 53.44
CA LYS A 413 -4.52 -8.40 54.31
C LYS A 413 -3.51 -7.93 55.37
N LEU A 414 -3.15 -6.64 55.41
CA LEU A 414 -2.09 -6.14 56.29
C LEU A 414 -2.63 -5.69 57.66
N ASN A 415 -1.98 -6.18 58.73
CA ASN A 415 -2.25 -5.73 60.10
C ASN A 415 -1.32 -4.55 60.45
N ILE A 416 -1.90 -3.34 60.57
CA ILE A 416 -1.18 -2.06 60.76
C ILE A 416 -0.31 -2.09 62.02
N SER A 417 -0.77 -2.78 63.08
CA SER A 417 -0.05 -2.89 64.36
C SER A 417 1.28 -3.65 64.26
N ASN A 418 1.41 -4.58 63.31
CA ASN A 418 2.64 -5.37 63.12
C ASN A 418 3.71 -4.60 62.33
N ILE A 419 3.32 -3.62 61.51
CA ILE A 419 4.23 -2.82 60.70
C ILE A 419 5.04 -1.84 61.57
N LEU A 420 4.38 -1.25 62.57
CA LEU A 420 5.01 -0.30 63.50
C LEU A 420 5.92 -0.98 64.53
N LYS A 421 5.64 -2.25 64.85
CA LYS A 421 6.43 -3.05 65.80
C LYS A 421 7.69 -3.67 65.20
N LYS A 422 7.82 -3.70 63.87
CA LYS A 422 9.09 -4.08 63.20
C LYS A 422 10.11 -2.95 63.39
N LYS A 423 10.87 -3.01 64.49
CA LYS A 423 12.14 -2.29 64.62
C LYS A 423 13.11 -2.84 63.56
N VAL A 424 13.73 -1.91 62.84
CA VAL A 424 14.91 -1.97 61.95
C VAL A 424 15.36 -3.34 61.50
#